data_AF-A0A973IH85-F1
#
_entry.id   AF-A0A973IH85-F1
#
_cell.length_a   1.000
_cell.length_b   1.000
_cell.length_c   1.000
_cell.angle_alpha   90.00
_cell.angle_beta   90.00
_cell.angle_gamma   90.00
#
_symmetry.space_group_name_H-M   'P 1'
#
loop_
_entity.id
_entity.type
_entity.pdbx_description
1 polymer ?
#
loop_
_entity_poly.entity_id
_entity_poly.type
_entity_poly.pdbx_seq_one_letter_code
_entity_poly.pdbx_strand_id
1 'polypeptide(L)'
;MTPEQTLDSLGLVLPAAPEPLAQYRPVKRVGDMLYLSGQVPRNADGTLVTGRMGQDTSIDDGYAAARNVGLQLLAVAKSVVDDLSRIEIVK
;
A
#
# COMPACT_ATOMS: atom_id res chain seq x y z
N MET A 1 17.56 -8.40 -8.31
CA MET A 1 16.33 -7.65 -8.65
C MET A 1 15.76 -7.13 -7.35
N THR A 2 15.66 -5.81 -7.19
CA THR A 2 15.08 -5.17 -5.99
C THR A 2 13.55 -5.15 -6.07
N PRO A 3 12.83 -4.93 -4.97
CA PRO A 3 11.39 -4.73 -5.01
C PRO A 3 10.99 -3.58 -5.95
N GLU A 4 11.72 -2.47 -5.95
CA GLU A 4 11.50 -1.33 -6.85
C GLU A 4 11.67 -1.73 -8.33
N GLN A 5 12.72 -2.45 -8.68
CA GLN A 5 12.91 -2.96 -10.05
C GLN A 5 11.77 -3.90 -10.48
N THR A 6 11.22 -4.66 -9.53
CA THR A 6 10.06 -5.53 -9.80
C THR A 6 8.82 -4.68 -10.09
N LEU A 7 8.56 -3.63 -9.29
CA LEU A 7 7.46 -2.69 -9.52
C LEU A 7 7.60 -2.04 -10.91
N ASP A 8 8.78 -1.54 -11.26
CA ASP A 8 9.02 -0.92 -12.58
C ASP A 8 8.74 -1.90 -13.73
N SER A 9 9.19 -3.16 -13.61
CA SER A 9 8.95 -4.19 -14.63
C SER A 9 7.46 -4.54 -14.82
N LEU A 10 6.64 -4.31 -13.79
CA LEU A 10 5.19 -4.51 -13.79
C LEU A 10 4.42 -3.24 -14.21
N GLY A 11 5.11 -2.16 -14.58
CA GLY A 11 4.49 -0.86 -14.87
C GLY A 11 3.79 -0.27 -13.65
N LEU A 12 4.30 -0.56 -12.45
CA LEU A 12 3.74 -0.15 -11.17
C LEU A 12 4.51 1.00 -10.57
N VAL A 13 3.80 2.05 -10.17
CA VAL A 13 4.37 3.20 -9.47
C VAL A 13 3.78 3.26 -8.07
N LEU A 14 4.64 3.51 -7.07
CA LEU A 14 4.17 3.75 -5.71
C LEU A 14 3.51 5.12 -5.64
N PRO A 15 2.29 5.22 -5.05
CA PRO A 15 1.68 6.51 -4.79
C PRO A 15 2.48 7.24 -3.70
N ALA A 16 2.15 8.52 -3.47
CA ALA A 16 2.57 9.19 -2.25
C ALA A 16 2.02 8.43 -1.03
N ALA A 17 2.80 8.36 0.05
CA ALA A 17 2.31 7.80 1.30
C ALA A 17 1.10 8.64 1.79
N PRO A 18 -0.03 8.01 2.15
CA PRO A 18 -1.21 8.75 2.54
C PRO A 18 -1.01 9.49 3.86
N GLU A 19 -1.51 10.73 3.91
CA GLU A 19 -1.54 11.52 5.13
C GLU A 19 -2.55 10.94 6.13
N PRO A 20 -2.24 10.92 7.44
CA PRO A 20 -3.17 10.44 8.46
C PRO A 20 -4.44 11.30 8.50
N LEU A 21 -5.61 10.65 8.47
CA LEU A 21 -6.90 11.36 8.58
C LEU A 21 -7.28 11.76 10.01
N ALA A 22 -6.53 11.28 11.01
CA ALA A 22 -6.76 11.51 12.43
C ALA A 22 -5.45 11.37 13.22
N GLN A 23 -5.55 11.38 14.55
CA GLN A 23 -4.39 11.22 15.45
C GLN A 23 -3.94 9.74 15.54
N TYR A 24 -3.31 9.24 14.48
CA TYR A 24 -2.63 7.94 14.47
C TYR A 24 -1.36 8.01 13.61
N ARG A 25 -0.51 6.98 13.72
CA ARG A 25 0.71 6.85 12.90
C ARG A 25 0.46 5.89 11.74
N PRO A 26 0.81 6.24 10.49
CA PRO A 26 0.69 5.33 9.34
C PRO A 26 1.51 4.05 9.52
N VAL A 27 2.62 4.14 10.26
CA VAL A 27 3.51 3.02 10.58
C VAL A 27 4.13 3.21 11.96
N LYS A 28 4.32 2.09 12.66
CA LYS A 28 5.04 2.03 13.94
C LYS A 28 6.15 0.99 13.83
N ARG A 29 7.38 1.38 14.15
CA ARG A 29 8.51 0.46 14.29
C ARG A 29 8.61 -0.04 15.73
N VAL A 30 8.75 -1.35 15.92
CA VAL A 30 9.00 -2.00 17.22
C VAL A 30 10.12 -3.01 17.02
N GLY A 31 11.32 -2.70 17.50
CA GLY A 31 12.53 -3.45 17.16
C GLY A 31 12.75 -3.44 15.64
N ASP A 32 12.79 -4.62 15.04
CA ASP A 32 12.97 -4.81 13.59
C ASP A 32 11.65 -5.07 12.83
N MET A 33 10.51 -4.93 13.51
CA MET A 33 9.19 -5.08 12.91
C MET A 33 8.56 -3.73 12.58
N LEU A 34 7.97 -3.63 11.38
CA LEU A 34 7.11 -2.51 10.98
C LEU A 34 5.65 -2.94 11.03
N TYR A 35 4.85 -2.22 11.82
CA TYR A 35 3.40 -2.39 11.88
C TYR A 35 2.75 -1.26 11.09
N LEU A 36 2.13 -1.61 9.97
CA LEU A 36 1.43 -0.67 9.08
C LEU A 36 -0.03 -0.52 9.52
N SER A 37 -0.50 0.72 9.59
CA SER A 37 -1.93 1.00 9.76
C SER A 37 -2.71 0.60 8.50
N GLY A 38 -4.00 0.28 8.69
CA GLY A 38 -4.89 -0.10 7.59
C GLY A 38 -4.94 0.96 6.49
N GLN A 39 -4.90 0.51 5.24
CA GLN A 39 -5.02 1.35 4.05
C GLN A 39 -6.35 1.06 3.35
N VAL A 40 -6.96 2.10 2.81
CA VAL A 40 -8.21 2.01 2.04
C VAL A 40 -7.93 2.23 0.56
N PRO A 41 -8.64 1.54 -0.35
CA PRO A 41 -8.39 1.67 -1.77
C PRO A 41 -8.75 3.09 -2.24
N ARG A 42 -7.78 3.76 -2.86
CA ARG A 42 -7.97 5.05 -3.53
C ARG A 42 -7.58 4.95 -4.99
N ASN A 43 -8.27 5.70 -5.84
CA ASN A 43 -7.86 5.91 -7.22
C ASN A 43 -6.66 6.86 -7.29
N ALA A 44 -6.04 6.97 -8.46
CA ALA A 44 -4.88 7.84 -8.69
C ALA A 44 -5.18 9.34 -8.43
N ASP A 45 -6.43 9.75 -8.58
CA ASP A 45 -6.90 11.11 -8.26
C ASP A 45 -7.22 11.32 -6.77
N GLY A 46 -7.00 10.31 -5.92
CA GLY A 46 -7.24 10.35 -4.48
C GLY A 46 -8.68 10.01 -4.06
N THR A 47 -9.60 9.83 -5.00
CA THR A 47 -10.98 9.44 -4.71
C THR A 47 -11.04 8.05 -4.08
N LEU A 48 -11.96 7.87 -3.12
CA LEU A 48 -12.12 6.61 -2.42
C LEU A 48 -12.86 5.60 -3.32
N VAL A 49 -12.37 4.37 -3.38
CA VAL A 49 -13.12 3.26 -4.00
C VAL A 49 -14.10 2.73 -2.95
N THR A 50 -15.38 2.75 -3.26
CA THR A 50 -16.48 2.37 -2.35
C THR A 50 -17.42 1.37 -3.00
N GLY A 51 -18.06 0.54 -2.17
CA GLY A 51 -19.06 -0.44 -2.62
C GLY A 51 -18.85 -1.79 -1.95
N ARG A 52 -19.85 -2.67 -2.06
CA ARG A 52 -19.80 -4.04 -1.57
C ARG A 52 -19.47 -5.01 -2.69
N MET A 53 -18.46 -5.85 -2.46
CA MET A 53 -18.09 -6.95 -3.36
C MET A 53 -19.30 -7.84 -3.70
N GLY A 54 -19.51 -8.10 -4.98
CA GLY A 54 -20.61 -8.94 -5.48
C GLY A 54 -21.98 -8.26 -5.49
N GLN A 55 -22.07 -6.99 -5.08
CA GLN A 55 -23.27 -6.16 -5.25
C GLN A 55 -22.94 -4.92 -6.10
N ASP A 56 -22.02 -4.09 -5.62
CA ASP A 56 -21.64 -2.82 -6.25
C ASP A 56 -20.32 -2.92 -7.04
N THR A 57 -19.57 -4.01 -6.86
CA THR A 57 -18.20 -4.17 -7.36
C THR A 57 -17.98 -5.58 -7.89
N SER A 58 -17.34 -5.68 -9.06
CA SER A 58 -16.94 -6.95 -9.66
C SER A 58 -15.69 -7.55 -9.01
N ILE A 59 -15.37 -8.81 -9.32
CA ILE A 59 -14.13 -9.44 -8.84
C ILE A 59 -12.90 -8.68 -9.36
N ASP A 60 -12.91 -8.29 -10.63
CA ASP A 60 -11.78 -7.59 -11.27
C ASP A 60 -11.56 -6.21 -10.63
N ASP A 61 -12.64 -5.47 -10.36
CA ASP A 61 -12.59 -4.20 -9.64
C ASP A 61 -12.06 -4.40 -8.22
N GLY A 62 -12.46 -5.48 -7.55
CA GLY A 62 -11.95 -5.86 -6.23
C GLY A 62 -10.45 -6.15 -6.25
N TYR A 63 -9.95 -6.85 -7.28
CA TYR A 63 -8.52 -7.06 -7.48
C TYR A 63 -7.77 -5.75 -7.71
N ALA A 64 -8.32 -4.86 -8.53
CA ALA A 64 -7.73 -3.54 -8.75
C ALA A 64 -7.68 -2.71 -7.46
N ALA A 65 -8.75 -2.72 -6.67
CA ALA A 65 -8.81 -2.05 -5.36
C ALA A 65 -7.77 -2.63 -4.38
N ALA A 66 -7.67 -3.97 -4.31
CA ALA A 66 -6.68 -4.65 -3.46
C ALA A 66 -5.25 -4.34 -3.88
N ARG A 67 -4.97 -4.27 -5.20
CA ARG A 67 -3.67 -3.84 -5.74
C ARG A 67 -3.32 -2.42 -5.28
N ASN A 68 -4.27 -1.48 -5.35
CA ASN A 68 -4.06 -0.11 -4.88
C ASN A 68 -3.78 -0.05 -3.37
N VAL A 69 -4.43 -0.89 -2.56
CA VAL A 69 -4.12 -1.02 -1.12
C VAL A 69 -2.71 -1.54 -0.91
N GLY A 70 -2.29 -2.56 -1.65
CA GLY A 70 -0.93 -3.12 -1.58
C GLY A 70 0.14 -2.07 -1.92
N LEU A 71 -0.07 -1.29 -2.98
CA LEU A 71 0.85 -0.22 -3.36
C LEU A 71 0.94 0.88 -2.30
N GLN A 72 -0.18 1.26 -1.68
CA GLN A 72 -0.18 2.23 -0.58
C GLN A 72 0.58 1.70 0.65
N LEU A 73 0.41 0.41 0.99
CA LEU A 73 1.17 -0.22 2.08
C LEU A 73 2.68 -0.19 1.81
N LEU A 74 3.10 -0.50 0.58
CA LEU A 74 4.50 -0.42 0.16
C LEU A 74 5.03 1.02 0.20
N ALA A 75 4.23 2.01 -0.21
CA ALA A 75 4.60 3.42 -0.12
C ALA A 75 4.81 3.87 1.34
N VAL A 76 3.92 3.48 2.26
CA VAL A 76 4.08 3.75 3.69
C VAL A 76 5.33 3.06 4.24
N ALA A 77 5.57 1.80 3.90
CA ALA A 77 6.77 1.10 4.33
C ALA A 77 8.04 1.80 3.83
N LYS A 78 8.08 2.14 2.52
CA LYS A 78 9.20 2.86 1.90
C LYS A 78 9.46 4.21 2.58
N SER A 79 8.41 4.93 3.02
CA SER A 79 8.56 6.22 3.70
C SER A 79 9.38 6.18 4.99
N VAL A 80 9.59 5.00 5.58
CA VAL A 80 10.38 4.83 6.81
C VAL A 80 11.67 4.04 6.64
N VAL A 81 11.84 3.29 5.54
CA VAL A 81 13.07 2.53 5.28
C VAL A 81 13.90 3.06 4.11
N ASP A 82 13.34 4.00 3.33
CA ASP A 82 13.86 4.57 2.08
C ASP A 82 14.01 3.56 0.92
N ASP A 83 14.46 2.34 1.19
CA ASP A 83 14.68 1.24 0.23
C ASP A 83 13.93 -0.02 0.70
N LEU A 84 13.01 -0.52 -0.13
CA LEU A 84 12.20 -1.70 0.19
C LEU A 84 13.03 -2.97 0.28
N SER A 85 14.24 -3.00 -0.29
CA SER A 85 15.19 -4.12 -0.16
C SER A 85 15.65 -4.36 1.28
N ARG A 86 15.35 -3.44 2.21
CA ARG A 86 15.64 -3.56 3.64
C ARG A 86 14.56 -4.31 4.43
N ILE A 87 13.47 -4.71 3.78
CA ILE A 87 12.37 -5.46 4.39
C ILE A 87 12.54 -6.93 4.02
N GLU A 88 12.48 -7.78 5.03
CA GLU A 88 12.54 -9.24 4.86
C GLU A 88 11.30 -9.93 5.43
N ILE A 89 11.04 -11.14 4.94
CA ILE A 89 10.01 -12.00 5.50
C ILE A 89 10.54 -12.58 6.81
N VAL A 90 9.79 -12.38 7.89
CA VAL A 90 10.03 -13.10 9.14
C VAL A 90 9.62 -14.55 8.94
N LYS A 91 10.58 -15.46 9.09
CA LYS A 91 10.37 -16.91 9.03
C LYS A 91 10.25 -17.52 10.42
#